data_AF-A0A2H0KDR7-F1
#
_entry.id   AF-A0A2H0KDR7-F1
#
_cell.length_a   1.000
_cell.length_b   1.000
_cell.length_c   1.000
_cell.angle_alpha   90.00
_cell.angle_beta   90.00
_cell.angle_gamma   90.00
#
_symmetry.space_group_name_H-M   'P 1'
#
loop_
_entity.id
_entity.type
_entity.pdbx_description
1 polymer ?
#
loop_
_entity_poly.entity_id
_entity_poly.type
_entity_poly.pdbx_seq_one_letter_code
_entity_poly.pdbx_strand_id
1 'polypeptide(L)'
;MRVLKTTAKTLKSMVQKLNKKPLGKKIRVDDLILKALSLIEEKHFEEIKNSTLTNADRLEMKYQEFCRANGPVSKDEFLGKLMADNGALLAPSNESPSRNQ
;
A
#
# COMPACT_ATOMS: atom_id res chain seq x y z
N MET A 1 -2.15 -19.73 15.16
CA MET A 1 -2.19 -18.65 14.15
C MET A 1 -2.73 -19.23 12.83
N ARG A 2 -3.83 -18.71 12.29
CA ARG A 2 -4.37 -19.15 10.98
C ARG A 2 -4.00 -18.09 9.94
N VAL A 3 -3.38 -18.51 8.85
CA VAL A 3 -3.12 -17.66 7.68
C VAL A 3 -4.26 -17.77 6.67
N LEU A 4 -4.46 -16.73 5.86
CA LEU A 4 -5.45 -16.74 4.78
C LEU A 4 -5.15 -17.87 3.79
N LYS A 5 -6.20 -18.45 3.18
CA LYS A 5 -6.07 -19.53 2.19
C LYS A 5 -5.21 -19.12 0.99
N THR A 6 -5.28 -17.85 0.60
CA THR A 6 -4.46 -17.26 -0.47
C THR A 6 -2.97 -17.30 -0.12
N THR A 7 -2.61 -16.83 1.09
CA THR A 7 -1.24 -16.88 1.60
C THR A 7 -0.70 -18.31 1.69
N ALA A 8 -1.51 -19.25 2.17
CA ALA A 8 -1.13 -20.66 2.25
C ALA A 8 -0.85 -21.27 0.86
N LYS A 9 -1.66 -20.92 -0.16
CA LYS A 9 -1.46 -21.36 -1.54
C LYS A 9 -0.15 -20.83 -2.11
N THR A 10 0.16 -19.56 -1.87
CA THR A 10 1.42 -18.93 -2.32
C THR A 10 2.64 -19.60 -1.68
N LEU A 11 2.62 -19.78 -0.36
CA LEU A 11 3.69 -20.48 0.38
C LEU A 11 3.91 -21.90 -0.16
N LYS A 12 2.82 -22.65 -0.39
CA LYS A 12 2.91 -24.01 -0.94
C LYS A 12 3.55 -24.04 -2.33
N SER A 13 3.18 -23.11 -3.21
CA SER A 13 3.77 -22.98 -4.56
C SER A 13 5.27 -22.68 -4.51
N MET A 14 5.68 -21.77 -3.62
CA MET A 14 7.11 -21.42 -3.43
C MET A 14 7.92 -22.61 -2.92
N VAL A 15 7.42 -23.32 -1.91
CA VAL A 15 8.08 -24.53 -1.37
C VAL A 15 8.16 -25.65 -2.41
N GLN A 16 7.12 -25.83 -3.23
CA GLN A 16 7.15 -26.80 -4.33
C GLN A 16 8.23 -26.47 -5.36
N LYS A 17 8.39 -25.18 -5.73
CA LYS A 17 9.47 -24.74 -6.63
C LYS A 17 10.85 -25.01 -6.04
N LEU A 18 11.06 -24.67 -4.77
CA LEU A 18 12.33 -24.88 -4.08
C LEU A 18 12.69 -26.36 -3.90
N ASN A 19 11.67 -27.22 -3.75
CA ASN A 19 11.85 -28.67 -3.62
C ASN A 19 12.05 -29.40 -4.96
N LYS A 20 12.12 -28.71 -6.10
CA LYS A 20 12.51 -29.31 -7.39
C LYS A 20 14.02 -29.59 -7.49
N LYS A 21 14.79 -29.33 -6.44
CA LYS A 21 16.23 -29.62 -6.40
C LYS A 21 16.50 -31.13 -6.49
N PRO A 22 17.58 -31.55 -7.17
CA PRO A 22 17.84 -32.97 -7.43
C PRO A 22 18.30 -33.75 -6.20
N LEU A 23 18.84 -33.07 -5.17
CA LEU A 23 19.45 -33.71 -4.01
C LEU A 23 19.15 -32.92 -2.71
N GLY A 24 19.15 -33.65 -1.59
CA GLY A 24 19.04 -33.10 -0.23
C GLY A 24 17.65 -33.19 0.41
N LYS A 25 17.55 -32.74 1.66
CA LYS A 25 16.29 -32.77 2.44
C LYS A 25 15.23 -31.86 1.83
N LYS A 26 13.96 -32.28 1.92
CA LYS A 26 12.79 -31.46 1.57
C LYS A 26 12.75 -30.22 2.48
N ILE A 27 12.64 -29.07 1.84
CA ILE A 27 12.44 -27.76 2.47
C ILE A 27 11.01 -27.71 2.99
N ARG A 28 10.84 -27.35 4.26
CA ARG A 28 9.54 -27.13 4.90
C ARG A 28 9.10 -25.69 4.69
N VAL A 29 7.81 -25.42 4.92
CA VAL A 29 7.26 -24.06 4.89
C VAL A 29 7.96 -23.19 5.94
N ASP A 30 8.26 -23.76 7.11
CA ASP A 30 8.92 -23.06 8.21
C ASP A 30 10.32 -22.55 7.82
N ASP A 31 11.10 -23.34 7.08
CA ASP A 31 12.43 -22.95 6.60
C ASP A 31 12.37 -21.71 5.69
N LEU A 32 11.36 -21.68 4.81
CA LEU A 32 11.11 -20.55 3.91
C LEU A 32 10.71 -19.30 4.70
N ILE A 33 9.81 -19.45 5.67
CA ILE A 33 9.33 -18.33 6.51
C ILE A 33 10.49 -17.77 7.34
N LEU A 34 11.27 -18.62 8.00
CA LEU A 34 12.42 -18.16 8.81
C LEU A 34 13.43 -17.40 7.96
N LYS A 35 13.71 -17.87 6.75
CA LYS A 35 14.59 -17.14 5.83
C LYS A 35 13.99 -15.81 5.41
N ALA A 36 12.69 -15.76 5.12
CA ALA A 36 12.01 -14.52 4.76
C ALA A 36 12.03 -13.51 5.92
N LEU A 37 11.73 -13.96 7.15
CA LEU A 37 11.77 -13.12 8.36
C LEU A 37 13.16 -12.54 8.62
N SER A 38 14.24 -13.28 8.29
CA SER A 38 15.61 -12.78 8.42
C SER A 38 15.98 -11.64 7.46
N LEU A 39 15.17 -11.42 6.41
CA LEU A 39 15.36 -10.37 5.41
C LEU A 39 14.43 -9.17 5.64
N ILE A 40 13.57 -9.22 6.67
CA ILE A 40 12.70 -8.11 7.02
C ILE A 40 13.55 -7.05 7.72
N GLU A 41 13.48 -5.82 7.20
CA GLU A 41 14.16 -4.63 7.70
C GLU A 41 13.09 -3.64 8.19
N GLU A 42 13.48 -2.63 8.96
CA GLU A 42 12.57 -1.57 9.45
C GLU A 42 11.71 -0.94 8.34
N LYS A 43 12.28 -0.75 7.14
CA LYS A 43 11.54 -0.22 5.98
C LYS A 43 10.31 -1.06 5.63
N HIS A 44 10.43 -2.39 5.72
CA HIS A 44 9.34 -3.31 5.39
C HIS A 44 8.24 -3.27 6.47
N PHE A 45 8.61 -3.00 7.73
CA PHE A 45 7.61 -2.78 8.79
C PHE A 45 6.81 -1.51 8.54
N GLU A 46 7.47 -0.41 8.18
CA GLU A 46 6.78 0.83 7.83
C GLU A 46 5.93 0.67 6.57
N GLU A 47 6.39 -0.05 5.55
CA GLU A 47 5.57 -0.40 4.37
C GLU A 47 4.32 -1.20 4.74
N ILE A 48 4.44 -2.22 5.60
CA ILE A 48 3.29 -3.01 6.06
C ILE A 48 2.32 -2.11 6.82
N LYS A 49 2.81 -1.29 7.75
CA LYS A 49 2.00 -0.34 8.50
C LYS A 49 1.25 0.62 7.56
N ASN A 50 1.95 1.20 6.58
CA ASN A 50 1.38 2.09 5.57
C ASN A 50 0.37 1.40 4.64
N SER A 51 0.57 0.10 4.35
CA SER A 51 -0.34 -0.71 3.54
C SER A 51 -1.67 -1.00 4.26
N THR A 52 -1.66 -0.98 5.60
CA THR A 52 -2.86 -1.18 6.41
C THR A 52 -3.65 0.11 6.66
N LEU A 53 -3.06 1.28 6.40
CA LEU A 53 -3.75 2.56 6.54
C LEU A 53 -4.83 2.71 5.47
N THR A 54 -6.06 2.94 5.91
CA THR A 54 -7.16 3.27 5.00
C THR A 54 -6.98 4.68 4.42
N ASN A 55 -7.72 4.99 3.35
CA ASN A 55 -7.71 6.35 2.81
C ASN A 55 -8.19 7.40 3.84
N ALA A 56 -9.09 7.01 4.74
CA ALA A 56 -9.53 7.86 5.84
C ALA A 56 -8.37 8.12 6.82
N ASP A 57 -7.62 7.09 7.19
CA ASP A 57 -6.45 7.24 8.07
C ASP A 57 -5.37 8.12 7.44
N ARG A 58 -5.13 7.94 6.14
CA ARG A 58 -4.17 8.76 5.39
C ARG A 58 -4.59 10.22 5.32
N LEU A 59 -5.89 10.48 5.15
CA LEU A 59 -6.45 11.84 5.15
C LEU A 59 -6.31 12.49 6.52
N GLU A 60 -6.61 11.74 7.58
CA GLU A 60 -6.48 12.20 8.96
C GLU A 60 -5.02 12.49 9.33
N MET A 61 -4.08 11.64 8.93
CA MET A 61 -2.64 11.89 9.13
C MET A 61 -2.19 13.19 8.47
N LYS A 62 -2.57 13.39 7.19
CA LYS A 62 -2.25 14.64 6.48
C LYS A 62 -2.90 15.87 7.11
N TYR A 63 -4.14 15.74 7.59
CA TYR A 63 -4.83 16.80 8.31
C TYR A 63 -4.09 17.18 9.60
N GLN A 64 -3.66 16.19 10.38
CA GLN A 64 -2.89 16.42 11.60
C GLN A 64 -1.53 17.05 11.32
N GLU A 65 -0.81 16.60 10.29
CA GLU A 65 0.44 17.21 9.84
C GLU A 65 0.23 18.67 9.43
N PHE A 66 -0.83 18.95 8.66
CA PHE A 66 -1.17 20.29 8.25
C PHE A 66 -1.48 21.19 9.44
N CYS A 67 -2.24 20.69 10.42
CA CYS A 67 -2.55 21.42 11.66
C CYS A 67 -1.30 21.71 12.49
N ARG A 68 -0.33 20.79 12.52
CA ARG A 68 0.97 21.03 13.21
C ARG A 68 1.78 22.14 12.55
N ALA A 69 1.76 22.22 11.22
CA ALA A 69 2.54 23.20 10.47
C ALA A 69 1.86 24.58 10.37
N ASN A 70 0.53 24.62 10.27
CA ASN A 70 -0.25 25.83 9.95
C ASN A 70 -1.15 26.31 11.10
N GLY A 71 -1.16 25.60 12.23
CA GLY A 71 -2.07 25.85 13.35
C GLY A 71 -3.42 25.13 13.21
N PRO A 72 -4.29 25.21 14.23
CA PRO A 72 -5.56 24.52 14.24
C PRO A 72 -6.47 25.10 13.15
N VAL A 73 -6.71 24.32 12.10
CA VAL A 73 -7.71 24.58 11.07
C VAL A 73 -8.81 23.54 11.17
N SER A 74 -10.01 23.85 10.70
CA SER A 74 -11.07 22.85 10.62
C SER A 74 -10.82 21.85 9.48
N LYS A 75 -11.42 20.65 9.58
CA LYS A 75 -11.35 19.65 8.51
C LYS A 75 -11.91 20.17 7.18
N ASP A 76 -12.94 21.00 7.23
CA ASP A 76 -13.57 21.60 6.05
C ASP A 76 -12.62 22.58 5.35
N GLU A 77 -11.96 23.46 6.11
CA GLU A 77 -10.95 24.38 5.57
C GLU A 77 -9.74 23.64 5.00
N PHE A 78 -9.29 22.56 5.67
CA PHE A 78 -8.22 21.72 5.14
C PHE A 78 -8.61 21.04 3.83
N LEU A 79 -9.84 20.52 3.74
CA LEU A 79 -10.34 19.89 2.52
C LEU A 79 -10.47 20.92 1.39
N GLY A 80 -11.00 22.11 1.69
CA GLY A 80 -11.10 23.22 0.74
C GLY A 80 -9.75 23.63 0.17
N LYS A 81 -8.72 23.75 1.00
CA LYS A 81 -7.33 24.02 0.56
C LYS A 81 -6.77 22.88 -0.29
N LEU A 82 -6.96 21.63 0.13
CA LEU A 82 -6.49 20.46 -0.61
C LEU A 82 -7.14 20.38 -2.01
N MET A 83 -8.42 20.73 -2.11
CA MET A 83 -9.16 20.77 -3.37
C MET A 83 -8.77 21.96 -4.24
N ALA A 84 -8.48 23.13 -3.65
CA ALA A 84 -7.97 24.28 -4.39
C ALA A 84 -6.58 24.01 -4.98
N ASP A 85 -5.68 23.41 -4.20
CA ASP A 85 -4.32 23.08 -4.62
C ASP A 85 -4.28 21.95 -5.67
N ASN A 86 -5.26 21.02 -5.64
CA ASN A 86 -5.36 19.90 -6.59
C ASN A 86 -6.48 20.09 -7.64
N GLY A 87 -7.02 21.31 -7.78
CA GLY A 87 -8.20 21.61 -8.61
C GLY A 87 -8.09 21.25 -10.09
N ALA A 88 -6.89 20.92 -10.57
CA ALA A 88 -6.64 20.43 -11.92
C ALA A 88 -7.19 19.01 -12.20
N LEU A 89 -7.51 18.21 -11.17
CA LEU A 89 -7.99 16.82 -11.37
C LEU A 89 -9.46 16.72 -11.83
N LEU A 90 -10.26 17.78 -11.65
CA LEU A 90 -11.70 17.79 -11.91
C LEU A 90 -12.10 18.69 -13.09
N ALA A 91 -11.15 19.30 -13.79
CA ALA A 91 -11.44 20.02 -15.01
C ALA A 91 -11.95 18.99 -16.05
N PRO A 92 -13.20 19.11 -16.56
CA PRO A 92 -13.61 18.29 -17.69
C PRO A 92 -12.66 18.62 -18.84
N SER A 93 -11.96 17.62 -19.36
CA SER A 93 -11.29 17.71 -20.64
C SER A 93 -12.35 18.09 -21.67
N ASN A 94 -12.45 19.37 -22.01
CA ASN A 94 -13.31 19.85 -23.08
C ASN A 94 -12.79 19.26 -24.40
N GLU A 95 -13.27 18.07 -24.76
CA GLU A 95 -13.30 17.62 -26.15
C GLU A 95 -14.16 18.63 -26.91
N SER A 96 -13.49 19.55 -27.58
CA SER A 96 -14.12 20.43 -28.55
C SER A 96 -14.56 19.57 -29.74
N PRO A 97 -15.84 19.56 -30.14
CA PRO A 97 -16.24 18.84 -31.34
C PRO A 97 -15.67 19.58 -32.55
N SER A 98 -14.77 18.92 -33.28
CA SER A 98 -14.27 19.38 -34.57
C SER A 98 -15.45 19.65 -35.49
N ARG A 99 -15.68 20.94 -35.76
CA ARG A 99 -16.56 21.43 -36.80
C ARG A 99 -15.91 21.12 -38.14
N ASN A 100 -16.23 19.95 -38.71
CA ASN A 100 -15.96 19.70 -40.12
C ASN A 100 -17.09 20.36 -40.92
N GLN A 101 -16.73 21.45 -41.58
CA GLN A 101 -17.46 22.01 -42.72
C GLN A 101 -16.73 21.56 -44.00
#